data_AF-A0A813EL69-F1
#
_entry.id   AF-A0A813EL69-F1
#
_cell.length_a   1.000
_cell.length_b   1.000
_cell.length_c   1.000
_cell.angle_alpha   90.00
_cell.angle_beta   90.00
_cell.angle_gamma   90.00
#
_symmetry.space_group_name_H-M   'P 1'
#
loop_
_entity.id
_entity.type
_entity.pdbx_description
1 polymer ?
#
loop_
_entity_poly.entity_id
_entity_poly.type
_entity_poly.pdbx_seq_one_letter_code
_entity_poly.pdbx_strand_id
1 'polypeptide(L)'
;GSSFHCQHCGKEVAEAAAVMPASSIFDDSAPLGATSSWSPSTRSSGGKIRPEGVSQEPWQVAGKSTCRFRTAQSFLVNPFPRHFEVVLVEKILGGSAEEIGPPASSCDTWFEGYAHRILACTGCGSTLGWSYRSARGGGDEFFGLALSVSRPWALLAVAVVLVFFVYQCMEGNALAAGAALCITIFKLLPYVIL
;
A
#
# COMPACT_ATOMS: atom_id res chain seq x y z
N GLY A 1 -9.23 20.56 11.23
CA GLY A 1 -8.95 19.20 11.72
C GLY A 1 -7.79 18.64 10.92
N SER A 2 -7.15 17.57 11.37
CA SER A 2 -6.23 16.85 10.48
C SER A 2 -7.05 16.12 9.40
N SER A 3 -6.52 16.09 8.19
CA SER A 3 -7.10 15.34 7.08
C SER A 3 -6.00 14.75 6.20
N PHE A 4 -6.37 13.75 5.42
CA PHE A 4 -5.48 13.09 4.48
C PHE A 4 -5.62 13.75 3.13
N HIS A 5 -4.48 14.00 2.50
CA HIS A 5 -4.39 14.68 1.21
C HIS A 5 -3.66 13.79 0.22
N CYS A 6 -4.04 13.90 -1.05
CA CYS A 6 -3.27 13.36 -2.15
C CYS A 6 -1.86 13.97 -2.10
N GLN A 7 -0.82 13.13 -2.04
CA GLN A 7 0.56 13.57 -1.94
C GLN A 7 1.04 14.34 -3.19
N HIS A 8 0.36 14.14 -4.32
CA HIS A 8 0.76 14.73 -5.59
C HIS A 8 0.10 16.10 -5.83
N CYS A 9 -1.21 16.23 -5.64
CA CYS A 9 -1.94 17.48 -5.93
C CYS A 9 -2.50 18.19 -4.70
N GLY A 10 -2.34 17.65 -3.49
CA GLY A 10 -2.83 18.24 -2.25
C GLY A 10 -4.35 18.17 -2.05
N LYS A 11 -5.11 17.58 -2.99
CA LYS A 11 -6.56 17.41 -2.86
C LYS A 11 -6.88 16.59 -1.62
N GLU A 12 -7.82 17.07 -0.81
CA GLU A 12 -8.30 16.35 0.36
C GLU A 12 -9.05 15.07 -0.04
N VAL A 13 -8.72 13.96 0.62
CA VAL A 13 -9.23 12.62 0.29
C VAL A 13 -10.11 12.08 1.41
N ALA A 14 -9.68 12.24 2.67
CA ALA A 14 -10.44 11.74 3.81
C ALA A 14 -10.18 12.62 5.03
N GLU A 15 -11.20 12.76 5.89
CA GLU A 15 -11.04 13.39 7.19
C GLU A 15 -10.29 12.45 8.13
N ALA A 16 -9.45 12.97 9.04
CA ALA A 16 -8.83 12.12 10.06
C ALA A 16 -9.88 11.51 11.02
N ALA A 17 -11.07 12.10 11.10
CA ALA A 17 -12.18 11.52 11.85
C ALA A 17 -12.71 10.22 11.22
N ALA A 18 -12.45 9.96 9.93
CA ALA A 18 -12.86 8.73 9.26
C ALA A 18 -11.89 7.55 9.49
N VAL A 19 -10.79 7.76 10.22
CA VAL A 19 -9.83 6.70 10.55
C VAL A 19 -10.50 5.63 11.41
N MET A 20 -10.29 4.36 11.02
CA MET A 20 -10.82 3.22 11.75
C MET A 20 -10.15 3.09 13.13
N PRO A 21 -10.91 2.92 14.21
CA PRO A 21 -10.35 2.72 15.54
C PRO A 21 -9.66 1.36 15.62
N ALA A 22 -8.57 1.25 16.38
CA ALA A 22 -7.83 -0.01 16.53
C ALA A 22 -8.72 -1.18 17.02
N SER A 23 -9.73 -0.90 17.85
CA SER A 23 -10.69 -1.88 18.35
C SER A 23 -11.65 -2.45 17.29
N SER A 24 -11.85 -1.76 16.17
CA SER A 24 -12.61 -2.28 15.01
C SER A 24 -11.79 -3.28 14.19
N ILE A 25 -10.47 -3.22 14.33
CA ILE A 25 -9.51 -4.06 13.62
C ILE A 25 -9.20 -5.30 14.45
N PHE A 26 -9.10 -5.17 15.77
CA PHE A 26 -8.62 -6.26 16.64
C PHE A 26 -9.64 -6.79 17.65
N ASP A 27 -9.41 -8.05 18.04
CA ASP A 27 -9.88 -8.57 19.31
C ASP A 27 -8.97 -8.05 20.44
N ASP A 28 -9.52 -7.18 21.28
CA ASP A 28 -8.86 -6.62 22.48
C ASP A 28 -8.31 -7.70 23.45
N SER A 29 -8.69 -8.96 23.24
CA SER A 29 -8.24 -10.12 24.00
C SER A 29 -6.88 -10.67 23.58
N ALA A 30 -6.28 -10.22 22.46
CA ALA A 30 -4.94 -10.66 22.04
C ALA A 30 -3.84 -9.68 22.50
N PRO A 31 -2.86 -10.10 23.30
CA PRO A 31 -1.78 -9.21 23.74
C PRO A 31 -0.94 -8.71 22.56
N LEU A 32 -0.79 -7.38 22.47
CA LEU A 32 0.09 -6.68 21.52
C LEU A 32 1.53 -7.22 21.65
N GLY A 33 1.96 -8.04 20.70
CA GLY A 33 3.31 -8.62 20.66
C GLY A 33 3.37 -10.15 20.65
N ALA A 34 2.24 -10.85 20.83
CA ALA A 34 2.21 -12.28 20.58
C ALA A 34 2.15 -12.54 19.07
N THR A 35 3.16 -13.22 18.51
CA THR A 35 3.06 -13.88 17.20
C THR A 35 2.03 -15.00 17.34
N SER A 36 0.75 -14.66 17.22
CA SER A 36 -0.33 -15.60 17.45
C SER A 36 -0.42 -16.59 16.30
N SER A 37 0.04 -17.81 16.58
CA SER A 37 -0.39 -19.02 15.88
C SER A 37 -1.90 -19.14 16.06
N TRP A 38 -2.65 -18.66 15.08
CA TRP A 38 -4.11 -18.57 15.17
C TRP A 38 -4.76 -19.91 14.81
N SER A 39 -5.63 -20.41 15.68
CA SER A 39 -6.47 -21.58 15.43
C SER A 39 -7.85 -21.12 14.93
N PRO A 40 -8.42 -21.72 13.87
CA PRO A 40 -9.71 -21.32 13.33
C PRO A 40 -10.85 -21.71 14.27
N SER A 41 -11.30 -20.80 15.14
CA SER A 41 -12.51 -21.00 15.95
C SER A 41 -13.51 -19.85 15.87
N THR A 42 -14.74 -20.23 15.52
CA THR A 42 -16.05 -19.58 15.72
C THR A 42 -16.18 -18.06 15.51
N ARG A 43 -16.82 -17.78 14.38
CA ARG A 43 -17.16 -16.51 13.73
C ARG A 43 -18.12 -15.65 14.58
N SER A 44 -17.67 -14.50 15.09
CA SER A 44 -18.54 -13.45 15.62
C SER A 44 -19.10 -12.60 14.47
N SER A 45 -20.35 -12.14 14.61
CA SER A 45 -21.14 -11.45 13.58
C SER A 45 -20.78 -9.98 13.36
N GLY A 46 -19.74 -9.46 14.03
CA GLY A 46 -19.08 -8.21 13.66
C GLY A 46 -17.74 -8.57 13.03
N GLY A 47 -17.68 -8.58 11.71
CA GLY A 47 -16.53 -9.11 10.95
C GLY A 47 -15.26 -8.31 11.20
N LYS A 48 -14.48 -8.68 12.21
CA LYS A 48 -13.18 -8.08 12.50
C LYS A 48 -12.25 -8.26 11.30
N ILE A 49 -11.58 -7.17 10.94
CA ILE A 49 -10.65 -7.15 9.80
C ILE A 49 -9.40 -7.92 10.21
N ARG A 50 -9.07 -8.98 9.47
CA ARG A 50 -7.90 -9.79 9.77
C ARG A 50 -6.76 -9.48 8.79
N PRO A 51 -5.71 -8.75 9.23
CA PRO A 51 -4.53 -8.53 8.41
C PRO A 51 -3.78 -9.85 8.15
N GLU A 52 -3.35 -10.07 6.91
CA GLU A 52 -2.53 -11.21 6.50
C GLU A 52 -1.22 -10.72 5.87
N GLY A 53 -0.09 -11.19 6.39
CA GLY A 53 1.23 -10.86 5.85
C GLY A 53 1.66 -9.39 6.02
N VAL A 54 0.97 -8.61 6.84
CA VAL A 54 1.30 -7.19 7.10
C VAL A 54 1.77 -6.97 8.54
N SER A 55 2.81 -6.16 8.69
CA SER A 55 3.25 -5.67 9.99
C SER A 55 2.35 -4.51 10.43
N GLN A 56 2.12 -4.38 11.73
CA GLN A 56 1.22 -3.39 12.29
C GLN A 56 1.84 -2.72 13.50
N GLU A 57 1.55 -1.43 13.67
CA GLU A 57 1.98 -0.67 14.83
C GLU A 57 0.87 0.29 15.29
N PRO A 58 0.70 0.50 16.60
CA PRO A 58 -0.23 1.49 17.12
C PRO A 58 0.12 2.89 16.62
N TRP A 59 -0.91 3.66 16.26
CA TRP A 59 -0.74 5.03 15.78
C TRP A 59 -1.87 5.92 16.29
N GLN A 60 -1.59 7.21 16.47
CA GLN A 60 -2.60 8.19 16.85
C GLN A 60 -2.76 9.24 15.76
N VAL A 61 -3.99 9.45 15.32
CA VAL A 61 -4.35 10.48 14.34
C VAL A 61 -5.52 11.27 14.88
N ALA A 62 -5.38 12.59 15.00
CA ALA A 62 -6.43 13.46 15.53
C ALA A 62 -6.95 13.07 16.93
N GLY A 63 -6.11 12.46 17.77
CA GLY A 63 -6.52 11.94 19.08
C GLY A 63 -7.29 10.61 19.04
N LYS A 64 -7.47 9.99 17.87
CA LYS A 64 -8.01 8.63 17.72
C LYS A 64 -6.88 7.60 17.67
N SER A 65 -6.99 6.54 18.45
CA SER A 65 -6.11 5.38 18.38
C SER A 65 -6.48 4.49 17.20
N THR A 66 -5.52 4.30 16.29
CA THR A 66 -5.63 3.48 15.08
C THR A 66 -4.39 2.61 14.92
N CYS A 67 -4.25 2.00 13.74
CA CYS A 67 -3.10 1.19 13.38
C CYS A 67 -2.51 1.70 12.06
N ARG A 68 -1.19 1.79 12.05
CA ARG A 68 -0.42 1.92 10.82
C ARG A 68 0.03 0.54 10.38
N PHE A 69 -0.26 0.19 9.14
CA PHE A 69 0.13 -1.07 8.53
C PHE A 69 1.35 -0.86 7.66
N ARG A 70 2.28 -1.81 7.70
CA ARG A 70 3.47 -1.87 6.86
C ARG A 70 3.41 -3.15 6.05
N THR A 71 3.37 -3.00 4.73
CA THR A 71 3.30 -4.12 3.79
C THR A 71 4.30 -3.92 2.67
N ALA A 72 4.69 -5.03 2.04
CA ALA A 72 5.58 -5.04 0.89
C ALA A 72 4.95 -5.84 -0.23
N GLN A 73 5.02 -5.32 -1.46
CA GLN A 73 4.69 -6.12 -2.64
C GLN A 73 5.73 -7.24 -2.83
N SER A 74 5.26 -8.44 -3.20
CA SER A 74 6.13 -9.56 -3.52
C SER A 74 7.01 -9.25 -4.73
N PHE A 75 8.28 -9.67 -4.69
CA PHE A 75 9.21 -9.61 -5.83
C PHE A 75 8.69 -10.36 -7.07
N LEU A 76 7.80 -11.33 -6.90
CA LEU A 76 7.19 -12.09 -7.99
C LEU A 76 6.20 -11.23 -8.79
N VAL A 77 5.53 -10.28 -8.13
CA VAL A 77 4.54 -9.39 -8.74
C VAL A 77 5.18 -8.09 -9.20
N ASN A 78 6.21 -7.63 -8.48
CA ASN A 78 6.94 -6.42 -8.79
C ASN A 78 8.44 -6.62 -8.53
N PRO A 79 9.31 -6.60 -9.55
CA PRO A 79 10.76 -6.77 -9.41
C PRO A 79 11.40 -5.76 -8.44
N PHE A 80 10.74 -4.63 -8.18
CA PHE A 80 11.13 -3.62 -7.21
C PHE A 80 10.05 -3.52 -6.13
N PRO A 81 10.14 -4.31 -5.05
CA PRO A 81 9.18 -4.30 -3.97
C PRO A 81 8.96 -2.89 -3.46
N ARG A 82 7.70 -2.51 -3.47
CA ARG A 82 7.27 -1.27 -2.85
C ARG A 82 6.86 -1.58 -1.43
N HIS A 83 7.40 -0.83 -0.48
CA HIS A 83 6.87 -0.82 0.86
C HIS A 83 5.81 0.26 0.95
N PHE A 84 4.65 -0.12 1.48
CA PHE A 84 3.54 0.78 1.71
C PHE A 84 3.33 0.91 3.21
N GLU A 85 3.29 2.16 3.68
CA GLU A 85 2.65 2.46 4.95
C GLU A 85 1.17 2.78 4.66
N VAL A 86 0.26 2.07 5.30
CA VAL A 86 -1.18 2.15 5.03
C VAL A 86 -1.93 2.47 6.32
N VAL A 87 -2.94 3.33 6.23
CA VAL A 87 -3.93 3.55 7.28
C VAL A 87 -5.32 3.19 6.77
N LEU A 88 -6.14 2.59 7.63
CA LEU A 88 -7.52 2.24 7.28
C LEU A 88 -8.47 3.39 7.63
N VAL A 89 -9.33 3.74 6.69
CA VAL A 89 -10.40 4.71 6.86
C VAL A 89 -11.74 4.11 6.43
N GLU A 90 -12.80 4.47 7.14
CA GLU A 90 -14.16 3.99 6.87
C GLU A 90 -14.75 4.66 5.63
N LYS A 91 -14.42 5.95 5.41
CA LYS A 91 -15.02 6.77 4.37
C LYS A 91 -13.99 7.68 3.71
N ILE A 92 -14.23 7.92 2.42
CA ILE A 92 -13.51 8.86 1.59
C ILE A 92 -14.48 9.96 1.16
N LEU A 93 -13.96 11.19 1.00
CA LEU A 93 -14.75 12.32 0.55
C LEU A 93 -15.26 12.07 -0.88
N GLY A 94 -16.56 12.25 -1.08
CA GLY A 94 -17.22 12.00 -2.37
C GLY A 94 -16.54 12.76 -3.50
N GLY A 95 -16.21 12.05 -4.59
CA GLY A 95 -15.54 12.64 -5.76
C GLY A 95 -14.07 13.00 -5.56
N SER A 96 -13.43 12.64 -4.44
CA SER A 96 -11.98 12.79 -4.26
C SER A 96 -11.16 11.62 -4.83
N ALA A 97 -11.79 10.46 -4.94
CA ALA A 97 -11.17 9.23 -5.40
C ALA A 97 -12.11 8.40 -6.27
N GLU A 98 -11.53 7.57 -7.14
CA GLU A 98 -12.23 6.61 -7.98
C GLU A 98 -11.49 5.26 -8.01
N GLU A 99 -12.23 4.18 -8.19
CA GLU A 99 -11.64 2.85 -8.35
C GLU A 99 -11.24 2.62 -9.80
N ILE A 100 -9.97 2.28 -10.03
CA ILE A 100 -9.41 2.05 -11.36
C ILE A 100 -8.91 0.60 -11.52
N GLY A 101 -8.70 0.21 -12.77
CA GLY A 101 -8.17 -1.11 -13.12
C GLY A 101 -9.23 -2.21 -13.13
N PRO A 102 -8.79 -3.48 -13.07
CA PRO A 102 -9.66 -4.65 -13.18
C PRO A 102 -10.77 -4.71 -12.09
N PRO A 103 -11.73 -5.63 -12.24
CA PRO A 103 -12.70 -5.94 -11.18
C PRO A 103 -12.01 -6.29 -9.85
N ALA A 104 -12.75 -6.13 -8.75
CA ALA A 104 -12.23 -6.45 -7.42
C ALA A 104 -11.69 -7.88 -7.35
N SER A 105 -10.51 -8.02 -6.75
CA SER A 105 -9.83 -9.31 -6.62
C SER A 105 -9.57 -9.62 -5.14
N SER A 106 -9.85 -10.86 -4.74
CA SER A 106 -9.43 -11.39 -3.43
C SER A 106 -8.04 -12.01 -3.46
N CYS A 107 -7.45 -12.20 -4.65
CA CYS A 107 -6.07 -12.68 -4.76
C CYS A 107 -5.11 -11.62 -4.22
N ASP A 108 -4.12 -12.05 -3.43
CA ASP A 108 -3.09 -11.18 -2.84
C ASP A 108 -3.63 -10.02 -1.98
N THR A 109 -4.85 -10.15 -1.44
CA THR A 109 -5.38 -9.19 -0.47
C THR A 109 -4.61 -9.23 0.85
N TRP A 110 -4.43 -8.08 1.48
CA TRP A 110 -3.84 -7.99 2.83
C TRP A 110 -4.88 -8.20 3.93
N PHE A 111 -6.16 -8.27 3.59
CA PHE A 111 -7.24 -8.42 4.56
C PHE A 111 -8.13 -9.59 4.18
N GLU A 112 -8.06 -10.66 4.97
CA GLU A 112 -8.76 -11.92 4.70
C GLU A 112 -10.28 -11.69 4.61
N GLY A 113 -10.91 -12.23 3.56
CA GLY A 113 -12.36 -12.08 3.32
C GLY A 113 -12.77 -10.81 2.59
N TYR A 114 -11.81 -9.95 2.21
CA TYR A 114 -12.06 -8.74 1.43
C TYR A 114 -11.43 -8.84 0.03
N ALA A 115 -12.17 -8.41 -0.98
CA ALA A 115 -11.64 -8.16 -2.32
C ALA A 115 -11.21 -6.69 -2.41
N HIS A 116 -10.10 -6.44 -3.10
CA HIS A 116 -9.53 -5.10 -3.19
C HIS A 116 -9.56 -4.54 -4.62
N ARG A 117 -9.59 -3.21 -4.74
CA ARG A 117 -9.37 -2.47 -6.00
C ARG A 117 -8.43 -1.30 -5.79
N ILE A 118 -7.75 -0.89 -6.86
CA ILE A 118 -6.86 0.26 -6.83
C ILE A 118 -7.70 1.53 -6.74
N LEU A 119 -7.35 2.38 -5.79
CA LEU A 119 -7.98 3.67 -5.60
C LEU A 119 -7.06 4.78 -6.14
N ALA A 120 -7.57 5.64 -7.00
CA ALA A 120 -6.84 6.76 -7.59
C ALA A 120 -7.50 8.11 -7.29
N CYS A 121 -6.70 9.17 -7.23
CA CYS A 121 -7.18 10.52 -7.02
C CYS A 121 -7.85 11.04 -8.28
N THR A 122 -9.09 11.52 -8.19
CA THR A 122 -9.80 12.12 -9.34
C THR A 122 -9.21 13.44 -9.81
N GLY A 123 -8.34 14.07 -9.00
CA GLY A 123 -7.68 15.34 -9.35
C GLY A 123 -6.47 15.17 -10.27
N CYS A 124 -5.63 14.16 -10.02
CA CYS A 124 -4.36 13.98 -10.75
C CYS A 124 -4.11 12.53 -11.24
N GLY A 125 -5.01 11.59 -10.96
CA GLY A 125 -4.87 10.19 -11.31
C GLY A 125 -3.88 9.38 -10.46
N SER A 126 -3.18 10.01 -9.50
CA SER A 126 -2.21 9.31 -8.65
C SER A 126 -2.88 8.25 -7.78
N THR A 127 -2.25 7.09 -7.59
CA THR A 127 -2.73 6.06 -6.66
C THR A 127 -2.77 6.58 -5.21
N LEU A 128 -3.93 6.47 -4.59
CA LEU A 128 -4.16 6.83 -3.18
C LEU A 128 -4.07 5.62 -2.25
N GLY A 129 -4.29 4.42 -2.77
CA GLY A 129 -4.31 3.19 -2.00
C GLY A 129 -5.29 2.18 -2.58
N TRP A 130 -6.11 1.56 -1.73
CA TRP A 130 -7.03 0.50 -2.13
C TRP A 130 -8.39 0.63 -1.45
N SER A 131 -9.48 0.29 -2.16
CA SER A 131 -10.77 0.00 -1.53
C SER A 131 -10.84 -1.49 -1.23
N TYR A 132 -11.51 -1.85 -0.14
CA TYR A 132 -11.73 -3.22 0.32
C TYR A 132 -13.21 -3.45 0.52
N ARG A 133 -13.78 -4.39 -0.24
CA ARG A 133 -15.19 -4.79 -0.12
C ARG A 133 -15.30 -6.21 0.36
N SER A 134 -16.26 -6.47 1.24
CA SER A 134 -16.54 -7.82 1.73
C SER A 134 -16.85 -8.76 0.56
N ALA A 135 -16.03 -9.80 0.39
CA ALA A 135 -16.22 -10.78 -0.68
C ALA A 135 -17.50 -11.63 -0.47
N ARG A 136 -18.10 -11.57 0.73
CA ARG A 136 -19.32 -12.30 1.09
C ARG A 136 -20.62 -11.52 0.86
N GLY A 137 -20.54 -10.30 0.31
CA GLY A 137 -21.71 -9.49 -0.02
C GLY A 137 -22.36 -8.78 1.19
N GLY A 138 -21.63 -8.60 2.30
CA GLY A 138 -22.14 -7.99 3.53
C GLY A 138 -22.30 -6.46 3.51
N GLY A 139 -22.00 -5.79 2.39
CA GLY A 139 -22.01 -4.33 2.29
C GLY A 139 -20.87 -3.62 3.02
N ASP A 140 -20.08 -4.34 3.83
CA ASP A 140 -18.91 -3.78 4.51
C ASP A 140 -17.86 -3.35 3.48
N GLU A 141 -17.48 -2.08 3.55
CA GLU A 141 -16.46 -1.44 2.73
C GLU A 141 -15.60 -0.54 3.61
N PHE A 142 -14.29 -0.57 3.37
CA PHE A 142 -13.34 0.38 3.94
C PHE A 142 -12.21 0.64 2.95
N PHE A 143 -11.33 1.58 3.26
CA PHE A 143 -10.25 2.00 2.36
C PHE A 143 -8.91 1.98 3.10
N GLY A 144 -7.88 1.45 2.44
CA GLY A 144 -6.49 1.55 2.88
C GLY A 144 -5.79 2.66 2.13
N LEU A 145 -5.53 3.79 2.79
CA LEU A 145 -4.81 4.93 2.21
C LEU A 145 -3.30 4.75 2.39
N ALA A 146 -2.55 4.87 1.29
CA ALA A 146 -1.10 4.82 1.29
C ALA A 146 -0.53 6.17 1.82
N LEU A 147 0.07 6.13 3.01
CA LEU A 147 0.72 7.24 3.68
C LEU A 147 2.13 7.52 3.15
N SER A 148 2.82 6.48 2.70
CA SER A 148 4.11 6.63 2.04
C SER A 148 4.39 5.38 1.20
N VAL A 149 5.10 5.60 0.09
CA VAL A 149 5.65 4.53 -0.75
C VAL A 149 7.15 4.68 -0.70
N SER A 150 7.85 3.70 -0.12
CA SER A 150 9.29 3.80 -0.03
C SER A 150 9.91 3.67 -1.44
N ARG A 151 10.77 4.63 -1.80
CA ARG A 151 11.58 4.62 -3.03
C ARG A 151 13.05 4.16 -2.88
N PRO A 152 13.59 3.73 -1.70
CA PRO A 152 15.03 3.50 -1.56
C PRO A 152 15.52 2.38 -2.47
N TRP A 153 14.70 1.36 -2.74
CA TRP A 153 15.04 0.27 -3.64
C TRP A 153 15.20 0.71 -5.10
N ALA A 154 14.38 1.67 -5.55
CA ALA A 154 14.52 2.22 -6.90
C ALA A 154 15.84 2.99 -7.04
N LEU A 155 16.19 3.82 -6.04
CA LEU A 155 17.45 4.55 -6.02
C LEU A 155 18.66 3.61 -5.93
N LEU A 156 18.58 2.57 -5.10
CA LEU A 156 19.63 1.55 -5.00
C LEU A 156 19.81 0.80 -6.32
N ALA A 157 18.71 0.43 -7.00
CA ALA A 157 18.76 -0.21 -8.31
C ALA A 157 19.41 0.67 -9.37
N VAL A 158 19.07 1.97 -9.42
CA VAL A 158 19.73 2.95 -10.29
C VAL A 158 21.23 3.01 -9.98
N ALA A 159 21.61 3.11 -8.71
CA ALA A 159 23.01 3.16 -8.29
C ALA A 159 23.80 1.92 -8.72
N VAL A 160 23.24 0.72 -8.52
CA VAL A 160 23.88 -0.55 -8.93
C VAL A 160 24.09 -0.59 -10.45
N VAL A 161 23.09 -0.17 -11.23
CA VAL A 161 23.22 -0.17 -12.70
C VAL A 161 24.21 0.89 -13.18
N LEU A 162 24.30 2.05 -12.53
CA LEU A 162 25.33 3.04 -12.83
C LEU A 162 26.74 2.51 -12.54
N VAL A 163 26.94 1.81 -11.41
CA VAL A 163 28.23 1.18 -11.08
C VAL A 163 28.59 0.11 -12.12
N PHE A 164 27.63 -0.73 -12.49
CA PHE A 164 27.83 -1.75 -13.53
C PHE A 164 28.15 -1.12 -14.89
N PHE A 165 27.48 -0.02 -15.25
CA PHE A 165 27.75 0.71 -16.48
C PHE A 165 29.20 1.24 -16.51
N VAL A 166 29.65 1.89 -15.43
CA VAL A 166 31.03 2.40 -15.32
C VAL A 166 32.04 1.27 -15.46
N TYR A 167 31.81 0.15 -14.77
CA TYR A 167 32.66 -1.03 -14.87
C TYR A 167 32.77 -1.55 -16.31
N GLN A 168 31.65 -1.68 -17.01
CA GLN A 168 31.64 -2.17 -18.40
C GLN A 168 32.30 -1.20 -19.39
N CYS A 169 32.21 0.12 -19.15
CA CYS A 169 32.94 1.11 -19.93
C CYS A 169 34.46 0.96 -19.79
N MET A 170 34.95 0.60 -18.59
CA MET A 170 36.38 0.36 -18.35
C MET A 170 36.90 -0.89 -19.07
N GLU A 171 36.07 -1.92 -19.21
CA GLU A 171 36.40 -3.17 -19.93
C GLU A 171 36.23 -3.07 -21.47
N GLY A 172 35.88 -1.89 -22.00
CA GLY A 172 35.72 -1.67 -23.44
C GLY A 172 34.36 -2.12 -24.01
N ASN A 173 33.40 -2.53 -23.17
CA ASN A 173 32.07 -3.01 -23.58
C ASN A 173 30.98 -1.92 -23.45
N ALA A 174 31.31 -0.67 -23.78
CA ALA A 174 30.44 0.49 -23.55
C ALA A 174 29.06 0.40 -24.24
N LEU A 175 28.97 -0.28 -25.39
CA LEU A 175 27.73 -0.37 -26.16
C LEU A 175 26.70 -1.30 -25.48
N ALA A 176 27.15 -2.46 -24.97
CA ALA A 176 26.31 -3.37 -24.19
C ALA A 176 25.89 -2.73 -22.86
N ALA A 177 26.80 -2.00 -22.22
CA ALA A 177 26.53 -1.24 -21.00
C ALA A 177 25.44 -0.17 -21.23
N GLY A 178 25.57 0.61 -22.31
CA GLY A 178 24.62 1.64 -22.66
C GLY A 178 23.21 1.09 -22.91
N ALA A 179 23.11 -0.04 -23.62
CA ALA A 179 21.82 -0.72 -23.83
C ALA A 179 21.18 -1.16 -22.51
N ALA A 180 21.96 -1.77 -21.61
CA ALA A 180 21.47 -2.21 -20.29
C ALA A 180 21.02 -1.02 -19.42
N LEU A 181 21.77 0.08 -19.44
CA LEU A 181 21.42 1.32 -18.74
C LEU A 181 20.13 1.93 -19.30
N CYS A 182 19.98 2.03 -20.63
CA CYS A 182 18.76 2.54 -21.27
C CYS A 182 17.52 1.71 -20.91
N ILE A 183 17.62 0.38 -20.96
CA ILE A 183 16.52 -0.52 -20.57
C ILE A 183 16.17 -0.31 -19.09
N THR A 184 17.19 -0.18 -18.25
CA THR A 184 17.00 0.02 -16.81
C THR A 184 16.33 1.37 -16.53
N ILE A 185 16.84 2.46 -17.12
CA ILE A 185 16.24 3.79 -16.98
C ILE A 185 14.81 3.75 -17.48
N PHE A 186 14.53 3.20 -18.66
CA PHE A 186 13.17 3.12 -19.18
C PHE A 186 12.23 2.35 -18.24
N LYS A 187 12.70 1.25 -17.62
CA LYS A 187 11.93 0.50 -16.63
C LYS A 187 11.77 1.23 -15.30
N LEU A 188 12.79 1.96 -14.82
CA LEU A 188 12.79 2.62 -13.52
C LEU A 188 12.23 4.05 -13.57
N LEU A 189 12.17 4.68 -14.73
CA LEU A 189 11.74 6.07 -14.89
C LEU A 189 10.32 6.32 -14.34
N PRO A 190 9.32 5.44 -14.58
CA PRO A 190 8.01 5.59 -13.97
C PRO A 190 8.05 5.53 -12.44
N TYR A 191 9.05 4.89 -11.84
CA TYR A 191 9.20 4.74 -10.39
C TYR A 191 9.92 5.93 -9.73
N VAL A 192 10.67 6.71 -10.53
CA VAL A 192 11.35 7.93 -10.07
C VAL A 192 10.43 9.15 -10.24
N ILE A 193 9.63 9.17 -11.31
CA ILE A 193 8.75 10.29 -11.64
C ILE A 193 7.43 10.24 -10.84
N LEU A 194 6.89 9.05 -10.55
CA LEU A 194 5.64 8.86 -9.80
C LEU A 194 5.90 8.69 -8.29
#